data_AF-A0AAW4XIR5-F1
#
_entry.id   AF-A0AAW4XIR5-F1
#
_cell.length_a   1.000
_cell.length_b   1.000
_cell.length_c   1.000
_cell.angle_alpha   90.00
_cell.angle_beta   90.00
_cell.angle_gamma   90.00
#
_symmetry.space_group_name_H-M   'P 1'
#
loop_
_entity.id
_entity.type
_entity.pdbx_description
1 polymer ?
#
loop_
_entity_poly.entity_id
_entity_poly.type
_entity_poly.pdbx_seq_one_letter_code
_entity_poly.pdbx_strand_id
1 'polypeptide(L)'
;MLRMGLTGGIGAGKSTVAKELVELGAVIVDSDVVAREIVAPGSEGLAELVDAFGEDILQPDGTLDRPALAAKAFASEDARAVLNAITHPRVGRRTAELVAAAPDDAVVVQDIPLLVEGGMAPAFHLVAVVHADETERIRRLVELRGMPEADARARIAAQATEEQRREVADVWLDNTGDQQVLVEQVRTLWNDRLVPFEKNLRTGTVVGVDPVLVPAREEWHRQAQRLIARLALAAGGAAKRIDHVGSTAVPGLAAVDVIDLQITVGDLAAADALAPALAAAGFPGIDDVVTDEPKPSYGAGGETDPAVWEMRLHGSADPGRPARVAVRVDGWPAQQFALLLRDWLFAVDTARREYADLKADAATEAAQKSDPAEAAATYAALKAPWFDRAHHRAWEWAESTGWSA
;
A
#
# COMPACT_ATOMS: atom_id res chain seq x y z
N MET A 1 11.48 -11.84 2.59
CA MET A 1 10.81 -11.90 1.27
C MET A 1 9.89 -10.72 1.04
N LEU A 2 10.07 -10.03 -0.08
CA LEU A 2 9.15 -9.02 -0.59
C LEU A 2 7.98 -9.70 -1.31
N ARG A 3 6.76 -9.21 -1.10
CA ARG A 3 5.53 -9.68 -1.79
C ARG A 3 4.93 -8.56 -2.61
N MET A 4 4.85 -8.76 -3.92
CA MET A 4 4.24 -7.84 -4.88
C MET A 4 2.98 -8.45 -5.49
N GLY A 5 1.89 -7.70 -5.51
CA GLY A 5 0.70 -8.05 -6.28
C GLY A 5 0.84 -7.55 -7.72
N LEU A 6 0.64 -8.42 -8.71
CA LEU A 6 0.63 -8.07 -10.13
C LEU A 6 -0.79 -8.26 -10.68
N THR A 7 -1.35 -7.19 -11.24
CA THR A 7 -2.69 -7.24 -11.84
C THR A 7 -2.78 -6.36 -13.08
N GLY A 8 -3.91 -6.42 -13.78
CA GLY A 8 -4.14 -5.66 -15.00
C GLY A 8 -5.40 -6.14 -15.70
N GLY A 9 -6.02 -5.24 -16.45
CA GLY A 9 -7.20 -5.59 -17.24
C GLY A 9 -6.91 -6.67 -18.28
N ILE A 10 -7.93 -7.43 -18.69
CA ILE A 10 -7.79 -8.41 -19.77
C ILE A 10 -7.21 -7.74 -21.02
N GLY A 11 -6.18 -8.33 -21.63
CA GLY A 11 -5.48 -7.76 -22.79
C GLY A 11 -4.38 -6.72 -22.47
N ALA A 12 -4.18 -6.35 -21.19
CA ALA A 12 -3.19 -5.33 -20.83
C ALA A 12 -1.72 -5.81 -20.92
N GLY A 13 -1.47 -7.12 -21.01
CA GLY A 13 -0.11 -7.67 -21.19
C GLY A 13 0.61 -8.07 -19.90
N LYS A 14 -0.14 -8.36 -18.83
CA LYS A 14 0.38 -8.86 -17.55
C LYS A 14 1.36 -10.04 -17.67
N SER A 15 1.10 -10.99 -18.58
CA SER A 15 2.00 -12.13 -18.83
C SER A 15 3.37 -11.71 -19.36
N THR A 16 3.47 -10.60 -20.08
CA THR A 16 4.77 -10.02 -20.51
C THR A 16 5.57 -9.56 -19.30
N VAL A 17 4.93 -8.81 -18.40
CA VAL A 17 5.56 -8.32 -17.16
C VAL A 17 5.98 -9.48 -16.27
N ALA A 18 5.11 -10.46 -16.06
CA ALA A 18 5.42 -11.65 -15.28
C ALA A 18 6.64 -12.40 -15.83
N LYS A 19 6.71 -12.57 -17.16
CA LYS A 19 7.84 -13.24 -17.81
C LYS A 19 9.15 -12.49 -17.58
N GLU A 20 9.17 -11.17 -17.81
CA GLU A 20 10.38 -10.36 -17.62
C GLU A 20 10.84 -10.38 -16.15
N LEU A 21 9.91 -10.32 -15.19
CA LEU A 21 10.24 -10.43 -13.76
C LEU A 21 10.87 -11.77 -13.41
N VAL A 22 10.41 -12.89 -13.99
CA VAL A 22 11.02 -14.20 -13.80
C VAL A 22 12.43 -14.24 -14.39
N GLU A 23 12.64 -13.66 -15.57
CA GLU A 23 13.98 -13.57 -16.19
C GLU A 23 14.96 -12.76 -15.32
N LEU A 24 14.44 -11.79 -14.54
CA LEU A 24 15.21 -11.00 -13.57
C LEU A 24 15.40 -11.68 -12.21
N GLY A 25 14.74 -12.81 -11.95
CA GLY A 25 14.91 -13.62 -10.73
C GLY A 25 13.72 -13.61 -9.77
N ALA A 26 12.57 -13.05 -10.14
CA ALA A 26 11.36 -13.10 -9.32
C ALA A 26 10.77 -14.52 -9.25
N VAL A 27 10.15 -14.84 -8.11
CA VAL A 27 9.33 -16.04 -7.97
C VAL A 27 7.88 -15.68 -8.28
N ILE A 28 7.31 -16.25 -9.35
CA ILE A 28 5.90 -16.03 -9.71
C ILE A 28 5.01 -17.08 -9.06
N VAL A 29 3.94 -16.61 -8.41
CA VAL A 29 2.78 -17.42 -8.02
C VAL A 29 1.59 -16.96 -8.84
N ASP A 30 1.19 -17.78 -9.81
CA ASP A 30 0.07 -17.48 -10.71
C ASP A 30 -1.24 -18.06 -10.13
N SER A 31 -2.19 -17.17 -9.84
CA SER A 31 -3.47 -17.56 -9.23
C SER A 31 -4.33 -18.44 -10.14
N ASP A 32 -4.25 -18.25 -11.46
CA ASP A 32 -4.99 -19.09 -12.41
C ASP A 32 -4.39 -20.50 -12.48
N VAL A 33 -3.07 -20.62 -12.35
CA VAL A 33 -2.38 -21.92 -12.24
C VAL A 33 -2.75 -22.60 -10.93
N VAL A 34 -2.68 -21.89 -9.80
CA VAL A 34 -3.08 -22.42 -8.49
C VAL A 34 -4.54 -22.90 -8.50
N ALA A 35 -5.45 -22.09 -9.06
CA ALA A 35 -6.87 -22.46 -9.20
C ALA A 35 -7.11 -23.68 -10.12
N ARG A 36 -6.16 -24.03 -10.99
CA ARG A 36 -6.20 -25.28 -11.78
C ARG A 36 -5.63 -26.46 -11.01
N GLU A 37 -4.54 -26.27 -10.28
CA GLU A 37 -3.88 -27.33 -9.50
C GLU A 37 -4.80 -27.88 -8.40
N ILE A 38 -5.50 -27.01 -7.67
CA ILE A 38 -6.33 -27.43 -6.52
C ILE A 38 -7.56 -28.27 -6.91
N VAL A 39 -7.88 -28.34 -8.20
CA VAL A 39 -9.00 -29.11 -8.77
C VAL A 39 -8.54 -30.08 -9.86
N ALA A 40 -7.25 -30.43 -9.89
CA ALA A 40 -6.72 -31.45 -10.78
C ALA A 40 -7.28 -32.84 -10.42
N PRO A 41 -7.30 -33.81 -11.35
CA PRO A 41 -7.72 -35.19 -11.05
C PRO A 41 -7.00 -35.76 -9.82
N GLY A 42 -7.77 -36.33 -8.89
CA GLY A 42 -7.26 -36.89 -7.63
C GLY A 42 -7.01 -35.87 -6.50
N SER A 43 -7.27 -34.58 -6.74
CA SER A 43 -7.22 -33.56 -5.68
C SER A 43 -8.45 -33.60 -4.77
N GLU A 44 -8.23 -33.20 -3.51
CA GLU A 44 -9.29 -33.00 -2.53
C GLU A 44 -10.33 -31.96 -3.01
N GLY A 45 -9.87 -30.89 -3.67
CA GLY A 45 -10.76 -29.84 -4.17
C GLY A 45 -11.69 -30.32 -5.28
N LEU A 46 -11.21 -31.19 -6.18
CA LEU A 46 -12.08 -31.79 -7.20
C LEU A 46 -13.14 -32.71 -6.59
N ALA A 47 -12.75 -33.53 -5.60
CA ALA A 47 -13.69 -34.42 -4.92
C ALA A 47 -14.83 -33.65 -4.24
N GLU A 48 -14.51 -32.59 -3.49
CA GLU A 48 -15.53 -31.76 -2.84
C GLU A 48 -16.44 -31.04 -3.83
N LEU A 49 -15.90 -30.61 -4.98
CA LEU A 49 -16.74 -30.02 -6.03
C LEU A 49 -17.69 -31.05 -6.63
N VAL A 50 -17.25 -32.28 -6.84
CA VAL A 50 -18.11 -33.37 -7.32
C VAL A 50 -19.19 -33.69 -6.30
N ASP A 51 -18.86 -33.74 -5.01
CA ASP A 51 -19.85 -33.95 -3.94
C ASP A 51 -20.90 -32.83 -3.88
N ALA A 52 -20.49 -31.58 -4.11
CA ALA A 52 -21.38 -30.43 -4.04
C ALA A 52 -22.20 -30.20 -5.32
N PHE A 53 -21.63 -30.43 -6.50
CA PHE A 53 -22.23 -30.06 -7.80
C PHE A 53 -22.60 -31.25 -8.68
N GLY A 54 -22.21 -32.48 -8.32
CA GLY A 54 -22.47 -33.71 -9.07
C GLY A 54 -21.36 -34.09 -10.06
N GLU A 55 -21.35 -35.35 -10.50
CA GLU A 55 -20.33 -35.91 -11.41
C GLU A 55 -20.37 -35.36 -12.83
N ASP A 56 -21.47 -34.72 -13.24
CA ASP A 56 -21.63 -34.09 -14.55
C ASP A 56 -20.80 -32.80 -14.72
N ILE A 57 -20.03 -32.40 -13.70
CA ILE A 57 -18.95 -31.42 -13.84
C ILE A 57 -17.63 -32.05 -14.30
N LEU A 58 -17.59 -33.36 -14.55
CA LEU A 58 -16.40 -34.07 -15.00
C LEU A 58 -16.46 -34.36 -16.51
N GLN A 59 -15.30 -34.23 -17.15
CA GLN A 59 -15.04 -34.77 -18.47
C GLN A 59 -14.88 -36.30 -18.40
N PRO A 60 -14.99 -37.02 -19.54
CA PRO A 60 -14.80 -38.47 -19.58
C PRO A 60 -13.43 -38.96 -19.10
N ASP A 61 -12.41 -38.11 -19.10
CA ASP A 61 -11.06 -38.40 -18.60
C ASP A 61 -10.87 -38.12 -17.10
N GLY A 62 -11.95 -37.70 -16.40
CA GLY A 62 -11.94 -37.36 -14.99
C GLY A 62 -11.43 -35.95 -14.68
N THR A 63 -11.14 -35.13 -15.69
CA THR A 63 -10.80 -33.71 -15.49
C THR A 63 -12.05 -32.85 -15.30
N LEU A 64 -11.88 -31.67 -14.70
CA LEU A 64 -12.99 -30.75 -14.47
C LEU A 64 -13.48 -30.10 -15.78
N ASP A 65 -14.77 -30.26 -16.09
CA ASP A 65 -15.49 -29.47 -17.08
C ASP A 65 -15.83 -28.08 -16.47
N ARG A 66 -14.95 -27.11 -16.75
CA ARG A 66 -15.09 -25.73 -16.26
C ARG A 66 -16.37 -25.05 -16.76
N PRO A 67 -16.75 -25.15 -18.06
CA PRO A 67 -18.06 -24.68 -18.52
C PRO A 67 -19.24 -25.27 -17.74
N ALA A 68 -19.26 -26.59 -17.49
CA ALA A 68 -20.34 -27.24 -16.76
C ALA A 68 -20.38 -26.76 -15.29
N LEU A 69 -19.23 -26.69 -14.63
CA LEU A 69 -19.15 -26.14 -13.27
C LEU A 69 -19.60 -24.68 -13.23
N ALA A 70 -19.16 -23.84 -14.19
CA ALA A 70 -19.54 -22.44 -14.24
C ALA A 70 -21.06 -22.27 -14.43
N ALA A 71 -21.67 -23.06 -15.31
CA ALA A 71 -23.12 -23.04 -15.53
C ALA A 71 -23.91 -23.35 -14.25
N LYS A 72 -23.40 -24.24 -13.39
CA LYS A 72 -24.02 -24.58 -12.10
C LYS A 72 -23.70 -23.57 -11.00
N ALA A 73 -22.43 -23.25 -10.82
CA ALA A 73 -21.95 -22.39 -9.75
C ALA A 73 -22.43 -20.95 -9.89
N PHE A 74 -22.66 -20.46 -11.11
CA PHE A 74 -23.15 -19.11 -11.35
C PHE A 74 -24.67 -19.06 -11.62
N ALA A 75 -25.40 -20.16 -11.45
CA ALA A 75 -26.87 -20.18 -11.58
C ALA A 75 -27.58 -19.50 -10.39
N SER A 76 -26.94 -19.42 -9.23
CA SER A 76 -27.48 -18.76 -8.03
C SER A 76 -26.36 -18.22 -7.13
N GLU A 77 -26.70 -17.29 -6.24
CA GLU A 77 -25.76 -16.76 -5.26
C GLU A 77 -25.30 -17.83 -4.26
N ASP A 78 -26.20 -18.72 -3.83
CA ASP A 78 -25.88 -19.83 -2.93
C ASP A 78 -24.89 -20.81 -3.55
N ALA A 79 -25.11 -21.20 -4.82
CA ALA A 79 -24.19 -22.07 -5.55
C ALA A 79 -22.80 -21.42 -5.69
N ARG A 80 -22.75 -20.11 -5.95
CA ARG A 80 -21.49 -19.37 -6.02
C ARG A 80 -20.78 -19.34 -4.67
N ALA A 81 -21.54 -19.16 -3.59
CA ALA A 81 -21.00 -19.18 -2.23
C ALA A 81 -20.39 -20.55 -1.89
N VAL A 82 -21.04 -21.65 -2.29
CA VAL A 82 -20.52 -23.02 -2.12
C VAL A 82 -19.21 -23.22 -2.90
N LEU A 83 -19.16 -22.81 -4.17
CA LEU A 83 -17.94 -22.87 -4.97
C LEU A 83 -16.79 -22.11 -4.29
N ASN A 84 -17.06 -20.88 -3.83
CA ASN A 84 -16.06 -20.04 -3.18
C ASN A 84 -15.59 -20.65 -1.84
N ALA A 85 -16.50 -21.23 -1.05
CA ALA A 85 -16.17 -21.87 0.22
C ALA A 85 -15.25 -23.08 0.05
N ILE A 86 -15.39 -23.83 -1.04
CA ILE A 86 -14.53 -24.98 -1.36
C ILE A 86 -13.18 -24.52 -1.91
N THR A 87 -13.19 -23.53 -2.82
CA THR A 87 -12.00 -23.14 -3.60
C THR A 87 -11.09 -22.16 -2.86
N HIS A 88 -11.64 -21.10 -2.24
CA HIS A 88 -10.82 -20.03 -1.65
C HIS A 88 -9.86 -20.51 -0.57
N PRO A 89 -10.24 -21.35 0.40
CA PRO A 89 -9.30 -21.84 1.42
C PRO A 89 -8.16 -22.66 0.81
N ARG A 90 -8.45 -23.43 -0.25
CA ARG A 90 -7.45 -24.27 -0.93
C ARG A 90 -6.48 -23.45 -1.77
N VAL A 91 -6.99 -22.46 -2.50
CA VAL A 91 -6.16 -21.46 -3.19
C VAL A 91 -5.26 -20.76 -2.19
N GLY A 92 -5.81 -20.29 -1.06
CA GLY A 92 -5.04 -19.64 0.00
C GLY A 92 -3.93 -20.54 0.57
N ARG A 93 -4.25 -21.79 0.92
CA ARG A 93 -3.28 -22.78 1.42
C ARG A 93 -2.17 -23.04 0.41
N ARG A 94 -2.52 -23.30 -0.86
CA ARG A 94 -1.54 -23.58 -1.91
C ARG A 94 -0.66 -22.39 -2.22
N THR A 95 -1.23 -21.18 -2.27
CA THR A 95 -0.47 -19.94 -2.41
C THR A 95 0.50 -19.76 -1.25
N ALA A 96 0.08 -20.00 -0.01
CA ALA A 96 0.95 -19.91 1.15
C ALA A 96 2.10 -20.92 1.11
N GLU A 97 1.86 -22.16 0.67
CA GLU A 97 2.90 -23.18 0.46
C GLU A 97 3.94 -22.73 -0.58
N LEU A 98 3.48 -22.20 -1.72
CA LEU A 98 4.36 -21.73 -2.79
C LEU A 98 5.20 -20.53 -2.35
N VAL A 99 4.59 -19.60 -1.61
CA VAL A 99 5.31 -18.45 -1.02
C VAL A 99 6.32 -18.91 0.01
N ALA A 100 5.97 -19.87 0.89
CA ALA A 100 6.86 -20.39 1.93
C ALA A 100 8.02 -21.23 1.36
N ALA A 101 7.87 -21.78 0.16
CA ALA A 101 8.93 -22.51 -0.53
C ALA A 101 9.93 -21.60 -1.27
N ALA A 102 9.64 -20.31 -1.40
CA ALA A 102 10.54 -19.36 -2.03
C ALA A 102 11.75 -19.05 -1.12
N PRO A 103 12.92 -18.70 -1.69
CA PRO A 103 14.08 -18.25 -0.91
C PRO A 103 13.76 -17.04 -0.02
N ASP A 104 14.40 -16.93 1.15
CA ASP A 104 14.14 -15.85 2.11
C ASP A 104 14.38 -14.43 1.54
N ASP A 105 15.28 -14.32 0.56
CA ASP A 105 15.64 -13.11 -0.17
C ASP A 105 14.88 -12.92 -1.49
N ALA A 106 13.83 -13.72 -1.72
CA ALA A 106 13.04 -13.63 -2.95
C ALA A 106 12.13 -12.40 -2.98
N VAL A 107 11.96 -11.87 -4.20
CA VAL A 107 10.81 -11.05 -4.59
C VAL A 107 9.74 -12.00 -5.13
N VAL A 108 8.70 -12.22 -4.33
CA VAL A 108 7.56 -13.05 -4.71
C VAL A 108 6.48 -12.19 -5.35
N VAL A 109 6.13 -12.52 -6.59
CA VAL A 109 5.14 -11.80 -7.39
C VAL A 109 3.90 -12.69 -7.52
N GLN A 110 2.78 -12.23 -6.98
CA GLN A 110 1.50 -12.93 -7.10
C GLN A 110 0.70 -12.33 -8.25
N ASP A 111 0.56 -13.09 -9.33
CA ASP A 111 -0.27 -12.71 -10.47
C ASP A 111 -1.74 -13.02 -10.13
N ILE A 112 -2.53 -11.97 -9.91
CA ILE A 112 -3.92 -12.04 -9.45
C ILE A 112 -4.81 -11.18 -10.37
N PRO A 113 -5.55 -11.78 -11.31
CA PRO A 113 -6.43 -11.04 -12.22
C PRO A 113 -7.50 -10.19 -11.52
N LEU A 114 -8.04 -10.68 -10.40
CA LEU A 114 -9.12 -10.05 -9.63
C LEU A 114 -8.62 -9.35 -8.35
N LEU A 115 -7.36 -8.89 -8.34
CA LEU A 115 -6.75 -8.27 -7.15
C LEU A 115 -7.53 -7.05 -6.69
N VAL A 116 -7.96 -6.22 -7.65
CA VAL A 116 -8.67 -4.95 -7.38
C VAL A 116 -10.11 -5.24 -7.00
N GLU A 117 -10.78 -6.09 -7.78
CA GLU A 117 -12.15 -6.53 -7.58
C GLU A 117 -12.34 -7.24 -6.23
N GLY A 118 -11.33 -7.99 -5.78
CA GLY A 118 -11.32 -8.69 -4.50
C GLY A 118 -10.81 -7.88 -3.31
N GLY A 119 -10.44 -6.61 -3.50
CA GLY A 119 -9.92 -5.75 -2.42
C GLY A 119 -8.63 -6.27 -1.79
N MET A 120 -7.80 -7.01 -2.54
CA MET A 120 -6.65 -7.74 -2.00
C MET A 120 -5.38 -6.88 -1.91
N ALA A 121 -5.37 -5.67 -2.48
CA ALA A 121 -4.21 -4.79 -2.51
C ALA A 121 -3.51 -4.58 -1.14
N PRO A 122 -4.21 -4.42 -0.01
CA PRO A 122 -3.58 -4.21 1.29
C PRO A 122 -2.72 -5.39 1.78
N ALA A 123 -2.89 -6.59 1.23
CA ALA A 123 -2.11 -7.78 1.61
C ALA A 123 -0.69 -7.78 1.02
N PHE A 124 -0.37 -6.83 0.13
CA PHE A 124 0.91 -6.74 -0.56
C PHE A 124 1.71 -5.53 -0.11
N HIS A 125 3.04 -5.66 -0.15
CA HIS A 125 3.96 -4.55 0.12
C HIS A 125 3.99 -3.56 -1.04
N LEU A 126 3.67 -4.03 -2.26
CA LEU A 126 3.61 -3.23 -3.47
C LEU A 126 2.62 -3.85 -4.45
N VAL A 127 1.78 -3.03 -5.09
CA VAL A 127 0.89 -3.47 -6.18
C VAL A 127 1.30 -2.81 -7.50
N ALA A 128 1.66 -3.65 -8.48
CA ALA A 128 1.91 -3.23 -9.85
C ALA A 128 0.67 -3.51 -10.72
N VAL A 129 0.16 -2.48 -11.38
CA VAL A 129 -0.93 -2.58 -12.36
C VAL A 129 -0.37 -2.39 -13.76
N VAL A 130 -0.62 -3.37 -14.62
CA VAL A 130 -0.33 -3.26 -16.06
C VAL A 130 -1.54 -2.68 -16.77
N HIS A 131 -1.31 -1.58 -17.49
CA HIS A 131 -2.31 -0.84 -18.25
C HIS A 131 -2.06 -0.95 -19.75
N ALA A 132 -3.13 -0.88 -20.51
CA ALA A 132 -3.10 -0.51 -21.91
C ALA A 132 -4.45 0.13 -22.25
N ASP A 133 -4.47 1.09 -23.17
CA ASP A 133 -5.72 1.71 -23.61
C ASP A 133 -6.75 0.67 -24.08
N GLU A 134 -8.03 0.95 -23.86
CA GLU A 134 -9.11 0.00 -24.16
C GLU A 134 -9.07 -0.46 -25.63
N THR A 135 -8.85 0.46 -26.57
CA THR A 135 -8.75 0.16 -28.00
C THR A 135 -7.65 -0.87 -28.28
N GLU A 136 -6.49 -0.72 -27.65
CA GLU A 136 -5.36 -1.62 -27.82
C GLU A 136 -5.62 -2.98 -27.15
N ARG A 137 -6.25 -2.99 -25.98
CA ARG A 137 -6.69 -4.22 -25.31
C ARG A 137 -7.67 -5.01 -26.19
N ILE A 138 -8.67 -4.34 -26.79
CA ILE A 138 -9.62 -4.96 -27.70
C ILE A 138 -8.89 -5.54 -28.91
N ARG A 139 -8.03 -4.75 -29.57
CA ARG A 139 -7.24 -5.20 -30.71
C ARG A 139 -6.47 -6.48 -30.39
N ARG A 140 -5.75 -6.51 -29.26
CA ARG A 140 -5.00 -7.70 -28.80
C ARG A 140 -5.89 -8.91 -28.57
N LEU A 141 -7.07 -8.73 -28.00
CA LEU A 141 -7.99 -9.83 -27.73
C LEU A 141 -8.60 -10.39 -29.03
N VAL A 142 -8.93 -9.53 -29.97
CA VAL A 142 -9.48 -9.94 -31.27
C VAL A 142 -8.40 -10.59 -32.13
N GLU A 143 -7.29 -9.89 -32.39
CA GLU A 143 -6.29 -10.31 -33.37
C GLU A 143 -5.40 -11.43 -32.86
N LEU A 144 -4.97 -11.38 -31.59
CA LEU A 144 -4.01 -12.35 -31.05
C LEU A 144 -4.67 -13.53 -30.34
N ARG A 145 -5.90 -13.35 -29.84
CA ARG A 145 -6.64 -14.41 -29.12
C ARG A 145 -7.89 -14.90 -29.85
N GLY A 146 -8.22 -14.34 -31.02
CA GLY A 146 -9.37 -14.78 -31.82
C GLY A 146 -10.72 -14.53 -31.15
N MET A 147 -10.79 -13.62 -30.18
CA MET A 147 -12.02 -13.33 -29.44
C MET A 147 -12.97 -12.46 -30.30
N PRO A 148 -14.28 -12.75 -30.35
CA PRO A 148 -15.23 -11.83 -30.96
C PRO A 148 -15.18 -10.46 -30.27
N GLU A 149 -15.17 -9.36 -31.03
CA GLU A 149 -15.02 -8.01 -30.47
C GLU A 149 -16.08 -7.69 -29.40
N ALA A 150 -17.33 -8.11 -29.62
CA ALA A 150 -18.41 -7.91 -28.65
C ALA A 150 -18.14 -8.63 -27.32
N ASP A 151 -17.58 -9.85 -27.36
CA ASP A 151 -17.19 -10.58 -26.14
C ASP A 151 -16.00 -9.89 -25.45
N ALA A 152 -15.01 -9.43 -26.22
CA ALA A 152 -13.88 -8.68 -25.68
C ALA A 152 -14.33 -7.43 -24.91
N ARG A 153 -15.22 -6.62 -25.52
CA ARG A 153 -15.79 -5.43 -24.87
C ARG A 153 -16.59 -5.77 -23.63
N ALA A 154 -17.44 -6.79 -23.68
CA ALA A 154 -18.25 -7.22 -22.54
C ALA A 154 -17.37 -7.65 -21.35
N ARG A 155 -16.28 -8.39 -21.60
CA ARG A 155 -15.34 -8.80 -20.56
C ARG A 155 -14.55 -7.64 -19.97
N ILE A 156 -14.13 -6.68 -20.80
CA ILE A 156 -13.44 -5.48 -20.32
C ILE A 156 -14.38 -4.68 -19.39
N ALA A 157 -15.63 -4.49 -19.80
CA ALA A 157 -16.62 -3.73 -19.02
C ALA A 157 -17.02 -4.41 -17.69
N ALA A 158 -16.87 -5.73 -17.58
CA ALA A 158 -17.17 -6.48 -16.36
C ALA A 158 -16.04 -6.43 -15.30
N GLN A 159 -14.87 -5.86 -15.62
CA GLN A 159 -13.73 -5.76 -14.72
C GLN A 159 -13.67 -4.40 -14.01
N ALA A 160 -12.81 -4.28 -12.99
CA ALA A 160 -12.55 -3.01 -12.32
C ALA A 160 -12.12 -1.92 -13.33
N THR A 161 -12.65 -0.72 -13.13
CA THR A 161 -12.37 0.47 -13.95
C THR A 161 -10.92 0.91 -13.81
N GLU A 162 -10.43 1.74 -14.73
CA GLU A 162 -9.09 2.32 -14.63
C GLU A 162 -8.91 3.07 -13.31
N GLU A 163 -9.91 3.86 -12.92
CA GLU A 163 -9.86 4.65 -11.69
C GLU A 163 -9.73 3.76 -10.44
N GLN A 164 -10.52 2.69 -10.36
CA GLN A 164 -10.41 1.71 -9.28
C GLN A 164 -9.01 1.05 -9.23
N ARG A 165 -8.39 0.81 -10.41
CA ARG A 165 -7.02 0.29 -10.47
C ARG A 165 -5.98 1.33 -10.05
N ARG A 166 -6.17 2.60 -10.43
CA ARG A 166 -5.29 3.72 -10.04
C ARG A 166 -5.27 3.92 -8.53
N GLU A 167 -6.41 3.78 -7.87
CA GLU A 167 -6.53 3.86 -6.40
C GLU A 167 -5.59 2.88 -5.69
N VAL A 168 -5.46 1.66 -6.21
CA VAL A 168 -4.66 0.60 -5.57
C VAL A 168 -3.24 0.42 -6.13
N ALA A 169 -2.90 1.07 -7.25
CA ALA A 169 -1.60 0.92 -7.90
C ALA A 169 -0.49 1.72 -7.20
N ASP A 170 0.51 1.01 -6.64
CA ASP A 170 1.77 1.62 -6.21
C ASP A 170 2.71 1.87 -7.39
N VAL A 171 2.57 1.06 -8.45
CA VAL A 171 3.27 1.18 -9.72
C VAL A 171 2.27 1.02 -10.86
N TRP A 172 2.28 1.97 -11.79
CA TRP A 172 1.50 1.91 -13.02
C TRP A 172 2.43 1.64 -14.19
N LEU A 173 2.28 0.48 -14.83
CA LEU A 173 3.09 0.07 -15.98
C LEU A 173 2.27 0.24 -17.26
N ASP A 174 2.62 1.23 -18.08
CA ASP A 174 1.92 1.48 -19.34
C ASP A 174 2.45 0.58 -20.46
N ASN A 175 1.55 -0.18 -21.06
CA ASN A 175 1.79 -1.09 -22.16
C ASN A 175 0.87 -0.78 -23.36
N THR A 176 0.50 0.50 -23.55
CA THR A 176 -0.25 0.95 -24.73
C THR A 176 0.63 1.00 -25.98
N GLY A 177 1.89 1.40 -25.83
CA GLY A 177 2.85 1.55 -26.92
C GLY A 177 3.67 0.29 -27.22
N ASP A 178 4.95 0.52 -27.53
CA ASP A 178 5.91 -0.55 -27.81
C ASP A 178 6.14 -1.42 -26.57
N GLN A 179 6.08 -2.74 -26.76
CA GLN A 179 6.36 -3.73 -25.72
C GLN A 179 7.78 -3.61 -25.15
N GLN A 180 8.75 -3.11 -25.93
CA GLN A 180 10.10 -2.85 -25.43
C GLN A 180 10.12 -1.79 -24.34
N VAL A 181 9.28 -0.75 -24.44
CA VAL A 181 9.14 0.29 -23.41
C VAL A 181 8.56 -0.29 -22.11
N LEU A 182 7.64 -1.25 -22.21
CA LEU A 182 7.15 -1.98 -21.02
C LEU A 182 8.28 -2.78 -20.37
N VAL A 183 9.08 -3.51 -21.16
CA VAL A 183 10.21 -4.30 -20.64
C VAL A 183 11.22 -3.40 -19.92
N GLU A 184 11.54 -2.23 -20.47
CA GLU A 184 12.41 -1.25 -19.82
C GLU A 184 11.82 -0.73 -18.50
N GLN A 185 10.53 -0.39 -18.46
CA GLN A 185 9.84 -0.02 -17.22
C GLN A 185 9.95 -1.11 -16.14
N VAL A 186 9.81 -2.39 -16.53
CA VAL A 186 9.93 -3.53 -15.60
C VAL A 186 11.35 -3.67 -15.07
N ARG A 187 12.37 -3.50 -15.93
CA ARG A 187 13.78 -3.53 -15.52
C ARG A 187 14.13 -2.39 -14.56
N THR A 188 13.65 -1.19 -14.85
CA THR A 188 13.81 -0.04 -13.94
C THR A 188 13.11 -0.29 -12.61
N LEU A 189 11.86 -0.76 -12.64
CA LEU A 189 11.12 -1.14 -11.42
C LEU A 189 11.90 -2.17 -10.59
N TRP A 190 12.46 -3.18 -11.25
CA TRP A 190 13.23 -4.23 -10.60
C TRP A 190 14.48 -3.69 -9.89
N ASN A 191 15.35 -3.01 -10.65
CA ASN A 191 16.65 -2.55 -10.17
C ASN A 191 16.53 -1.42 -9.13
N ASP A 192 15.66 -0.45 -9.38
CA ASP A 192 15.64 0.80 -8.63
C ASP A 192 14.66 0.76 -7.44
N ARG A 193 13.72 -0.19 -7.44
CA ARG A 193 12.71 -0.29 -6.37
C ARG A 193 12.59 -1.69 -5.77
N LEU A 194 12.36 -2.75 -6.53
CA LEU A 194 12.06 -4.07 -5.95
C LEU A 194 13.25 -4.70 -5.24
N VAL A 195 14.44 -4.70 -5.87
CA VAL A 195 15.68 -5.21 -5.26
C VAL A 195 16.05 -4.44 -3.98
N PRO A 196 16.14 -3.09 -3.97
CA PRO A 196 16.44 -2.36 -2.75
C PRO A 196 15.33 -2.48 -1.70
N PHE A 197 14.05 -2.55 -2.09
CA PHE A 197 12.94 -2.75 -1.14
C PHE A 197 13.01 -4.12 -0.47
N GLU A 198 13.26 -5.21 -1.22
CA GLU A 198 13.48 -6.53 -0.63
C GLU A 198 14.59 -6.49 0.41
N LYS A 199 15.74 -5.93 0.02
CA LYS A 199 16.90 -5.85 0.90
C LYS A 199 16.55 -5.11 2.18
N ASN A 200 15.95 -3.92 2.05
CA ASN A 200 15.53 -3.09 3.18
C ASN A 200 14.54 -3.82 4.09
N LEU A 201 13.56 -4.52 3.52
CA LEU A 201 12.59 -5.30 4.28
C LEU A 201 13.27 -6.39 5.10
N ARG A 202 14.18 -7.15 4.47
CA ARG A 202 14.90 -8.25 5.12
C ARG A 202 15.89 -7.77 6.17
N THR A 203 16.50 -6.60 5.99
CA THR A 203 17.44 -6.01 6.96
C THR A 203 16.79 -5.07 7.96
N GLY A 204 15.47 -4.88 7.91
CA GLY A 204 14.75 -3.94 8.79
C GLY A 204 15.17 -2.48 8.59
N THR A 205 15.57 -2.10 7.38
CA THR A 205 16.10 -0.77 7.07
C THR A 205 14.99 0.16 6.58
N VAL A 206 14.86 1.31 7.23
CA VAL A 206 13.97 2.40 6.78
C VAL A 206 14.67 3.24 5.73
N VAL A 207 13.91 3.71 4.73
CA VAL A 207 14.39 4.61 3.69
C VAL A 207 14.55 6.03 4.25
N GLY A 208 15.77 6.58 4.13
CA GLY A 208 16.06 7.97 4.42
C GLY A 208 15.47 8.91 3.35
N VAL A 209 15.14 10.14 3.75
CA VAL A 209 14.57 11.16 2.85
C VAL A 209 15.32 12.47 3.03
N ASP A 210 15.90 12.95 1.93
CA ASP A 210 16.53 14.26 1.91
C ASP A 210 15.46 15.36 2.04
N PRO A 211 15.74 16.46 2.75
CA PRO A 211 14.79 17.55 2.98
C PRO A 211 14.57 18.44 1.74
N VAL A 212 14.36 17.83 0.57
CA VAL A 212 14.05 18.52 -0.69
C VAL A 212 12.55 18.74 -0.79
N LEU A 213 12.12 20.01 -0.87
CA LEU A 213 10.72 20.34 -1.06
C LEU A 213 10.29 20.13 -2.50
N VAL A 214 9.10 19.55 -2.66
CA VAL A 214 8.39 19.47 -3.93
C VAL A 214 7.04 20.20 -3.83
N PRO A 215 6.49 20.68 -4.96
CA PRO A 215 5.15 21.22 -5.00
C PRO A 215 4.12 20.23 -4.45
N ALA A 216 3.00 20.74 -3.93
CA ALA A 216 1.91 19.90 -3.48
C ALA A 216 1.42 18.98 -4.61
N ARG A 217 1.19 17.71 -4.30
CA ARG A 217 0.76 16.68 -5.25
C ARG A 217 -0.58 16.10 -4.81
N GLU A 218 -1.53 16.01 -5.73
CA GLU A 218 -2.83 15.39 -5.47
C GLU A 218 -2.69 13.89 -5.18
N GLU A 219 -1.67 13.23 -5.76
CA GLU A 219 -1.46 11.79 -5.59
C GLU A 219 -1.07 11.39 -4.16
N TRP A 220 -0.61 12.32 -3.31
CA TRP A 220 -0.22 12.00 -1.94
C TRP A 220 -1.37 11.46 -1.11
N HIS A 221 -2.58 12.00 -1.31
CA HIS A 221 -3.75 11.51 -0.59
C HIS A 221 -4.04 10.05 -0.95
N ARG A 222 -4.06 9.75 -2.26
CA ARG A 222 -4.26 8.39 -2.77
C ARG A 222 -3.16 7.42 -2.30
N GLN A 223 -1.90 7.85 -2.34
CA GLN A 223 -0.77 7.07 -1.80
C GLN A 223 -0.92 6.81 -0.31
N ALA A 224 -1.34 7.80 0.48
CA ALA A 224 -1.59 7.64 1.91
C ALA A 224 -2.72 6.64 2.17
N GLN A 225 -3.82 6.67 1.39
CA GLN A 225 -4.91 5.69 1.54
C GLN A 225 -4.44 4.24 1.31
N ARG A 226 -3.53 4.00 0.35
CA ARG A 226 -2.95 2.66 0.15
C ARG A 226 -2.14 2.20 1.36
N LEU A 227 -1.30 3.08 1.90
CA LEU A 227 -0.50 2.79 3.08
C LEU A 227 -1.39 2.58 4.31
N ILE A 228 -2.42 3.41 4.50
CA ILE A 228 -3.42 3.28 5.57
C ILE A 228 -4.11 1.91 5.49
N ALA A 229 -4.55 1.50 4.30
CA ALA A 229 -5.21 0.20 4.14
C ALA A 229 -4.27 -0.97 4.48
N ARG A 230 -2.99 -0.90 4.08
CA ARG A 230 -1.97 -1.89 4.43
C ARG A 230 -1.70 -1.93 5.94
N LEU A 231 -1.56 -0.77 6.57
CA LEU A 231 -1.36 -0.64 8.02
C LEU A 231 -2.59 -1.13 8.80
N ALA A 232 -3.81 -0.87 8.31
CA ALA A 232 -5.04 -1.34 8.93
C ALA A 232 -5.12 -2.87 8.92
N LEU A 233 -4.73 -3.51 7.80
CA LEU A 233 -4.64 -4.96 7.72
C LEU A 233 -3.59 -5.52 8.70
N ALA A 234 -2.42 -4.87 8.79
CA ALA A 234 -1.34 -5.30 9.68
C ALA A 234 -1.67 -5.10 11.17
N ALA A 235 -2.32 -4.00 11.52
CA ALA A 235 -2.63 -3.64 12.89
C ALA A 235 -3.89 -4.32 13.43
N GLY A 236 -4.80 -4.74 12.55
CA GLY A 236 -6.05 -5.40 12.93
C GLY A 236 -6.83 -4.57 13.96
N GLY A 237 -7.35 -5.24 14.99
CA GLY A 237 -8.13 -4.60 16.05
C GLY A 237 -7.35 -3.74 17.04
N ALA A 238 -6.01 -3.68 16.95
CA ALA A 238 -5.20 -2.86 17.86
C ALA A 238 -5.19 -1.38 17.46
N ALA A 239 -5.35 -1.08 16.17
CA ALA A 239 -5.50 0.29 15.69
C ALA A 239 -6.93 0.78 15.91
N LYS A 240 -7.11 1.82 16.74
CA LYS A 240 -8.40 2.51 16.91
C LYS A 240 -8.75 3.34 15.68
N ARG A 241 -7.73 3.94 15.06
CA ARG A 241 -7.79 4.74 13.82
C ARG A 241 -6.40 4.89 13.22
N ILE A 242 -6.36 5.16 11.91
CA ILE A 242 -5.14 5.46 11.18
C ILE A 242 -5.39 6.66 10.29
N ASP A 243 -4.54 7.68 10.39
CA ASP A 243 -4.75 8.98 9.78
C ASP A 243 -3.54 9.42 8.95
N HIS A 244 -3.80 10.04 7.80
CA HIS A 244 -2.80 10.82 7.07
C HIS A 244 -2.61 12.16 7.78
N VAL A 245 -1.38 12.44 8.22
CA VAL A 245 -0.99 13.63 8.98
C VAL A 245 0.24 14.29 8.34
N GLY A 246 0.79 15.32 8.99
CA GLY A 246 1.96 16.03 8.50
C GLY A 246 1.66 16.90 7.27
N SER A 247 2.71 17.35 6.59
CA SER A 247 2.55 18.35 5.53
C SER A 247 1.90 17.81 4.26
N THR A 248 2.15 16.55 3.91
CA THR A 248 1.58 15.93 2.69
C THR A 248 0.08 15.70 2.79
N ALA A 249 -0.49 15.78 4.01
CA ALA A 249 -1.92 15.72 4.27
C ALA A 249 -2.63 17.09 4.13
N VAL A 250 -1.90 18.18 3.91
CA VAL A 250 -2.45 19.54 3.81
C VAL A 250 -2.49 19.97 2.33
N PRO A 251 -3.69 20.05 1.71
CA PRO A 251 -3.84 20.55 0.35
C PRO A 251 -3.12 21.86 0.06
N GLY A 252 -2.38 21.89 -1.05
CA GLY A 252 -1.64 23.06 -1.51
C GLY A 252 -0.33 23.34 -0.77
N LEU A 253 0.04 22.57 0.26
CA LEU A 253 1.28 22.78 1.00
C LEU A 253 2.45 22.01 0.35
N ALA A 254 3.48 22.74 -0.10
CA ALA A 254 4.74 22.12 -0.55
C ALA A 254 5.42 21.37 0.62
N ALA A 255 6.02 20.23 0.32
CA ALA A 255 6.57 19.35 1.34
C ALA A 255 7.75 18.53 0.86
N VAL A 256 8.53 18.05 1.83
CA VAL A 256 9.42 16.91 1.60
C VAL A 256 8.54 15.72 1.22
N ASP A 257 8.91 14.97 0.19
CA ASP A 257 8.10 13.90 -0.41
C ASP A 257 8.09 12.62 0.44
N VAL A 258 7.58 12.75 1.66
CA VAL A 258 7.42 11.70 2.67
C VAL A 258 6.02 11.77 3.25
N ILE A 259 5.32 10.63 3.27
CA ILE A 259 3.97 10.54 3.85
C ILE A 259 4.09 10.29 5.35
N ASP A 260 3.52 11.16 6.17
CA ASP A 260 3.44 10.95 7.61
C ASP A 260 2.07 10.36 7.97
N LEU A 261 2.05 9.23 8.65
CA LEU A 261 0.84 8.54 9.11
C LEU A 261 0.86 8.42 10.62
N GLN A 262 -0.32 8.43 11.23
CA GLN A 262 -0.50 8.17 12.65
C GLN A 262 -1.39 6.95 12.85
N ILE A 263 -0.94 5.96 13.63
CA ILE A 263 -1.78 4.90 14.19
C ILE A 263 -2.11 5.29 15.64
N THR A 264 -3.39 5.35 15.97
CA THR A 264 -3.83 5.57 17.36
C THR A 264 -4.13 4.23 18.03
N VAL A 265 -3.52 3.97 19.19
CA VAL A 265 -3.68 2.72 19.96
C VAL A 265 -4.20 2.98 21.38
N GLY A 266 -4.56 1.92 22.10
CA GLY A 266 -5.06 2.03 23.48
C GLY A 266 -3.99 2.39 24.51
N ASP A 267 -2.77 1.88 24.34
CA ASP A 267 -1.64 2.05 25.26
C ASP A 267 -0.30 1.70 24.55
N LEU A 268 0.83 1.92 25.23
CA LEU A 268 2.16 1.62 24.69
C LEU A 268 2.41 0.12 24.52
N ALA A 269 1.78 -0.75 25.31
CA ALA A 269 1.93 -2.19 25.16
C ALA A 269 1.33 -2.68 23.83
N ALA A 270 0.20 -2.09 23.40
CA ALA A 270 -0.37 -2.29 22.08
C ALA A 270 0.57 -1.77 20.98
N ALA A 271 1.22 -0.61 21.18
CA ALA A 271 2.21 -0.11 20.24
C ALA A 271 3.41 -1.07 20.08
N ASP A 272 3.95 -1.59 21.18
CA ASP A 272 5.04 -2.57 21.18
C ASP A 272 4.63 -3.88 20.50
N ALA A 273 3.41 -4.37 20.78
CA ALA A 273 2.89 -5.60 20.18
C ALA A 273 2.67 -5.49 18.66
N LEU A 274 2.47 -4.27 18.13
CA LEU A 274 2.32 -4.03 16.69
C LEU A 274 3.64 -4.11 15.92
N ALA A 275 4.78 -3.86 16.56
CA ALA A 275 6.05 -3.68 15.85
C ALA A 275 6.42 -4.83 14.89
N PRO A 276 6.28 -6.12 15.27
CA PRO A 276 6.57 -7.22 14.33
C PRO A 276 5.64 -7.26 13.12
N ALA A 277 4.35 -6.95 13.32
CA ALA A 277 3.36 -6.96 12.24
C ALA A 277 3.57 -5.79 11.26
N LEU A 278 3.92 -4.61 11.78
CA LEU A 278 4.27 -3.44 10.97
C LEU A 278 5.56 -3.68 10.17
N ALA A 279 6.58 -4.25 10.79
CA ALA A 279 7.81 -4.64 10.09
C ALA A 279 7.54 -5.64 8.97
N ALA A 280 6.73 -6.67 9.22
CA ALA A 280 6.31 -7.65 8.23
C ALA A 280 5.43 -7.05 7.10
N ALA A 281 4.83 -5.88 7.32
CA ALA A 281 4.07 -5.13 6.32
C ALA A 281 4.93 -4.10 5.54
N GLY A 282 6.24 -4.01 5.81
CA GLY A 282 7.16 -3.09 5.15
C GLY A 282 7.48 -1.81 5.92
N PHE A 283 7.16 -1.77 7.21
CA PHE A 283 7.39 -0.63 8.09
C PHE A 283 8.25 -1.01 9.31
N PRO A 284 9.56 -1.27 9.15
CA PRO A 284 10.45 -1.52 10.28
C PRO A 284 10.47 -0.35 11.28
N GLY A 285 10.79 -0.67 12.54
CA GLY A 285 10.90 0.30 13.62
C GLY A 285 12.12 1.20 13.49
N ILE A 286 12.04 2.39 14.09
CA ILE A 286 13.12 3.36 14.24
C ILE A 286 13.35 3.52 15.75
N ASP A 287 14.23 2.69 16.29
CA ASP A 287 14.40 2.54 17.74
C ASP A 287 14.99 3.78 18.44
N ASP A 288 15.68 4.63 17.68
CA ASP A 288 16.32 5.85 18.20
C ASP A 288 15.31 6.98 18.48
N VAL A 289 14.04 6.84 18.09
CA VAL A 289 12.99 7.86 18.27
C VAL A 289 11.77 7.27 18.97
N VAL A 290 11.71 7.47 20.29
CA VAL A 290 10.66 6.90 21.17
C VAL A 290 9.79 7.94 21.85
N THR A 291 10.03 9.24 21.62
CA THR A 291 9.25 10.32 22.21
C THR A 291 9.16 11.50 21.24
N ASP A 292 8.03 12.19 21.24
CA ASP A 292 7.94 13.55 20.71
C ASP A 292 8.49 14.55 21.75
N GLU A 293 8.85 15.76 21.32
CA GLU A 293 9.33 16.81 22.23
C GLU A 293 8.18 17.38 23.09
N PRO A 294 8.25 17.31 24.43
CA PRO A 294 7.22 17.88 25.30
C PRO A 294 7.02 19.37 25.07
N LYS A 295 5.75 19.79 25.03
CA LYS A 295 5.40 21.21 24.81
C LYS A 295 5.10 21.92 26.13
N PRO A 296 5.59 23.17 26.31
CA PRO A 296 5.46 23.88 27.57
C PRO A 296 4.00 24.14 27.94
N SER A 297 3.68 24.09 29.25
CA SER A 297 2.31 24.20 29.82
C SER A 297 1.58 25.54 29.63
N TYR A 298 2.12 26.47 28.83
CA TYR A 298 1.48 27.78 28.66
C TYR A 298 0.27 27.64 27.71
N GLY A 299 -0.90 27.27 28.24
CA GLY A 299 -2.18 27.32 27.53
C GLY A 299 -2.86 25.96 27.33
N ALA A 300 -3.89 25.95 26.47
CA ALA A 300 -4.67 24.77 26.14
C ALA A 300 -3.82 23.69 25.45
N GLY A 301 -3.97 22.43 25.88
CA GLY A 301 -3.29 21.27 25.32
C GLY A 301 -1.81 21.09 25.70
N GLY A 302 -1.22 22.01 26.50
CA GLY A 302 0.16 21.90 26.96
C GLY A 302 0.32 20.86 28.08
N GLU A 303 1.28 19.96 27.95
CA GLU A 303 1.56 18.89 28.90
C GLU A 303 3.07 18.65 28.96
N THR A 304 3.62 18.63 30.17
CA THR A 304 5.07 18.59 30.40
C THR A 304 5.56 17.24 30.90
N ASP A 305 4.67 16.33 31.32
CA ASP A 305 5.06 14.97 31.71
C ASP A 305 5.60 14.22 30.48
N PRO A 306 6.91 13.89 30.42
CA PRO A 306 7.49 13.22 29.27
C PRO A 306 6.85 11.85 28.98
N ALA A 307 6.27 11.19 29.99
CA ALA A 307 5.69 9.85 29.84
C ALA A 307 4.52 9.82 28.82
N VAL A 308 3.76 10.91 28.71
CA VAL A 308 2.63 11.00 27.76
C VAL A 308 3.03 11.53 26.38
N TRP A 309 4.33 11.73 26.14
CA TRP A 309 4.90 12.04 24.82
C TRP A 309 5.59 10.83 24.19
N GLU A 310 5.64 9.70 24.89
CA GLU A 310 6.19 8.46 24.35
C GLU A 310 5.38 7.95 23.15
N MET A 311 6.09 7.39 22.17
CA MET A 311 5.51 6.80 20.97
C MET A 311 6.41 5.67 20.44
N ARG A 312 5.95 5.00 19.38
CA ARG A 312 6.82 4.17 18.52
C ARG A 312 6.83 4.74 17.12
N LEU A 313 8.02 4.90 16.56
CA LEU A 313 8.18 5.36 15.19
C LEU A 313 8.59 4.20 14.29
N HIS A 314 7.91 4.09 13.15
CA HIS A 314 8.26 3.17 12.08
C HIS A 314 8.44 3.97 10.79
N GLY A 315 9.06 3.36 9.79
CA GLY A 315 9.19 3.98 8.47
C GLY A 315 9.17 2.98 7.33
N SER A 316 8.82 3.44 6.13
CA SER A 316 8.76 2.61 4.94
C SER A 316 10.13 2.08 4.55
N ALA A 317 10.20 0.79 4.24
CA ALA A 317 11.36 0.16 3.59
C ALA A 317 11.36 0.34 2.05
N ASP A 318 10.27 0.88 1.46
CA ASP A 318 10.12 1.08 0.02
C ASP A 318 10.78 2.38 -0.46
N PRO A 319 11.85 2.32 -1.27
CA PRO A 319 12.53 3.52 -1.77
C PRO A 319 11.66 4.35 -2.71
N GLY A 320 10.67 3.75 -3.38
CA GLY A 320 9.75 4.46 -4.25
C GLY A 320 8.59 5.12 -3.52
N ARG A 321 8.39 4.83 -2.22
CA ARG A 321 7.44 5.58 -1.39
C ARG A 321 7.89 5.67 0.07
N PRO A 322 8.73 6.66 0.41
CA PRO A 322 9.05 6.97 1.78
C PRO A 322 7.81 7.36 2.59
N ALA A 323 7.72 6.84 3.80
CA ALA A 323 6.69 7.18 4.76
C ALA A 323 7.19 7.02 6.20
N ARG A 324 6.59 7.76 7.12
CA ARG A 324 6.78 7.62 8.57
C ARG A 324 5.46 7.24 9.20
N VAL A 325 5.49 6.33 10.16
CA VAL A 325 4.30 5.84 10.86
C VAL A 325 4.53 6.00 12.35
N ALA A 326 3.91 7.02 12.94
CA ALA A 326 3.94 7.23 14.38
C ALA A 326 2.78 6.47 15.03
N VAL A 327 3.10 5.62 16.00
CA VAL A 327 2.11 4.90 16.81
C VAL A 327 1.99 5.61 18.14
N ARG A 328 0.84 6.25 18.39
CA ARG A 328 0.60 7.09 19.56
C ARG A 328 -0.63 6.63 20.33
N VAL A 329 -0.62 6.87 21.64
CA VAL A 329 -1.71 6.48 22.54
C VAL A 329 -2.87 7.47 22.42
N ASP A 330 -4.08 6.92 22.41
CA ASP A 330 -5.33 7.67 22.33
C ASP A 330 -5.45 8.73 23.42
N GLY A 331 -5.75 9.96 23.02
CA GLY A 331 -5.91 11.11 23.92
C GLY A 331 -4.60 11.74 24.41
N TRP A 332 -3.43 11.18 24.08
CA TRP A 332 -2.16 11.79 24.46
C TRP A 332 -1.86 13.07 23.66
N PRO A 333 -1.10 14.03 24.22
CA PRO A 333 -0.86 15.33 23.60
C PRO A 333 -0.37 15.26 22.16
N ALA A 334 0.65 14.43 21.90
CA ALA A 334 1.21 14.29 20.55
C ALA A 334 0.23 13.62 19.57
N GLN A 335 -0.60 12.69 20.05
CA GLN A 335 -1.63 12.02 19.26
C GLN A 335 -2.69 13.03 18.78
N GLN A 336 -3.16 13.88 19.68
CA GLN A 336 -4.12 14.93 19.37
C GLN A 336 -3.51 16.00 18.48
N PHE A 337 -2.28 16.45 18.81
CA PHE A 337 -1.64 17.55 18.11
C PHE A 337 -1.32 17.24 16.65
N ALA A 338 -0.95 16.00 16.31
CA ALA A 338 -0.70 15.62 14.91
C ALA A 338 -1.94 15.77 14.02
N LEU A 339 -3.13 15.47 14.55
CA LEU A 339 -4.41 15.63 13.87
C LEU A 339 -4.81 17.12 13.81
N LEU A 340 -4.73 17.79 14.96
CA LEU A 340 -5.05 19.20 15.10
C LEU A 340 -4.22 20.08 14.16
N LEU A 341 -2.90 19.86 14.12
CA LEU A 341 -1.99 20.65 13.29
C LEU A 341 -2.36 20.54 11.80
N ARG A 342 -2.70 19.34 11.31
CA ARG A 342 -3.16 19.12 9.93
C ARG A 342 -4.42 19.94 9.66
N ASP A 343 -5.44 19.79 10.50
CA ASP A 343 -6.75 20.42 10.30
C ASP A 343 -6.66 21.95 10.43
N TRP A 344 -5.87 22.43 11.37
CA TRP A 344 -5.58 23.86 11.55
C TRP A 344 -4.86 24.45 10.33
N LEU A 345 -3.82 23.80 9.81
CA LEU A 345 -3.12 24.24 8.60
C LEU A 345 -3.99 24.14 7.34
N PHE A 346 -4.97 23.24 7.33
CA PHE A 346 -5.97 23.20 6.26
C PHE A 346 -6.92 24.40 6.34
N ALA A 347 -7.42 24.72 7.53
CA ALA A 347 -8.41 25.77 7.76
C ALA A 347 -7.84 27.19 7.78
N VAL A 348 -6.60 27.37 8.26
CA VAL A 348 -6.00 28.68 8.54
C VAL A 348 -4.87 28.98 7.55
N ASP A 349 -5.23 29.65 6.47
CA ASP A 349 -4.34 29.92 5.34
C ASP A 349 -3.11 30.77 5.72
N THR A 350 -3.24 31.73 6.64
CA THR A 350 -2.08 32.51 7.12
C THR A 350 -1.04 31.65 7.83
N ALA A 351 -1.48 30.70 8.66
CA ALA A 351 -0.59 29.74 9.33
C ALA A 351 0.07 28.79 8.32
N ARG A 352 -0.68 28.34 7.31
CA ARG A 352 -0.16 27.50 6.24
C ARG A 352 0.94 28.19 5.44
N ARG A 353 0.76 29.46 5.07
CA ARG A 353 1.78 30.25 4.36
C ARG A 353 3.03 30.47 5.22
N GLU A 354 2.85 30.87 6.48
CA GLU A 354 3.95 31.04 7.44
C GLU A 354 4.79 29.76 7.56
N TYR A 355 4.12 28.60 7.65
CA TYR A 355 4.81 27.32 7.72
C TYR A 355 5.50 26.94 6.39
N ALA A 356 4.89 27.27 5.25
CA ALA A 356 5.49 27.03 3.94
C ALA A 356 6.78 27.83 3.74
N ASP A 357 6.79 29.12 4.11
CA ASP A 357 7.96 30.00 4.01
C ASP A 357 9.10 29.48 4.91
N LEU A 358 8.80 29.16 6.17
CA LEU A 358 9.76 28.57 7.10
C LEU A 358 10.39 27.28 6.54
N LYS A 359 9.58 26.41 5.93
CA LYS A 359 10.07 25.17 5.34
C LYS A 359 11.01 25.43 4.17
N ALA A 360 10.70 26.43 3.34
CA ALA A 360 11.55 26.78 2.20
C ALA A 360 12.92 27.30 2.66
N ASP A 361 12.94 28.15 3.67
CA ASP A 361 14.18 28.65 4.29
C ASP A 361 14.99 27.50 4.92
N ALA A 362 14.31 26.64 5.70
CA ALA A 362 14.96 25.50 6.34
C ALA A 362 15.52 24.48 5.32
N ALA A 363 14.80 24.23 4.22
CA ALA A 363 15.27 23.34 3.15
C ALA A 363 16.47 23.94 2.41
N THR A 364 16.48 25.26 2.19
CA THR A 364 17.61 25.97 1.57
C THR A 364 18.87 25.88 2.42
N GLU A 365 18.75 26.01 3.73
CA GLU A 365 19.88 25.85 4.65
C GLU A 365 20.35 24.40 4.74
N ALA A 366 19.42 23.45 4.81
CA ALA A 366 19.75 22.02 4.84
C ALA A 366 20.47 21.56 3.56
N ALA A 367 20.13 22.13 2.39
CA ALA A 367 20.78 21.82 1.12
C ALA A 367 22.27 22.21 1.06
N GLN A 368 22.76 23.04 1.99
CA GLN A 368 24.17 23.39 2.10
C GLN A 368 25.00 22.31 2.83
N LYS A 369 24.33 21.32 3.44
CA LYS A 369 24.99 20.23 4.17
C LYS A 369 25.32 19.09 3.20
N SER A 370 26.58 18.67 3.19
CA SER A 370 27.02 17.53 2.35
C SER A 370 26.67 16.17 2.94
N ASP A 371 26.49 16.11 4.27
CA ASP A 371 26.08 14.89 4.96
C ASP A 371 24.54 14.86 5.08
N PRO A 372 23.86 13.80 4.60
CA PRO A 372 22.39 13.71 4.64
C PRO A 372 21.79 13.73 6.06
N ALA A 373 22.48 13.16 7.06
CA ALA A 373 22.00 13.17 8.43
C ALA A 373 22.09 14.58 9.03
N GLU A 374 23.18 15.30 8.76
CA GLU A 374 23.32 16.71 9.13
C GLU A 374 22.28 17.59 8.42
N ALA A 375 21.98 17.33 7.13
CA ALA A 375 20.93 18.04 6.39
C ALA A 375 19.56 17.85 7.05
N ALA A 376 19.19 16.60 7.36
CA ALA A 376 17.93 16.28 8.01
C ALA A 376 17.82 16.91 9.42
N ALA A 377 18.90 16.84 10.21
CA ALA A 377 18.96 17.46 11.53
C ALA A 377 18.84 18.99 11.46
N THR A 378 19.53 19.63 10.52
CA THR A 378 19.44 21.09 10.28
C THR A 378 18.02 21.50 9.90
N TYR A 379 17.40 20.76 8.98
CA TYR A 379 16.02 20.99 8.56
C TYR A 379 15.02 20.87 9.72
N ALA A 380 15.19 19.88 10.61
CA ALA A 380 14.35 19.71 11.78
C ALA A 380 14.56 20.83 12.80
N ALA A 381 15.81 21.15 13.14
CA ALA A 381 16.17 22.14 14.16
C ALA A 381 15.65 23.55 13.83
N LEU A 382 15.70 23.97 12.55
CA LEU A 382 15.21 25.29 12.14
C LEU A 382 13.69 25.43 12.27
N LYS A 383 12.95 24.32 12.21
CA LYS A 383 11.48 24.32 12.36
C LYS A 383 11.03 24.21 13.81
N ALA A 384 11.84 23.60 14.68
CA ALA A 384 11.44 23.30 16.06
C ALA A 384 10.86 24.52 16.82
N PRO A 385 11.48 25.72 16.77
CA PRO A 385 10.96 26.90 17.48
C PRO A 385 9.60 27.40 16.98
N TRP A 386 9.24 27.09 15.74
CA TRP A 386 7.94 27.45 15.19
C TRP A 386 6.83 26.57 15.77
N PHE A 387 7.12 25.27 15.97
CA PHE A 387 6.15 24.32 16.52
C PHE A 387 5.68 24.69 17.93
N ASP A 388 6.53 25.31 18.75
CA ASP A 388 6.11 25.75 20.09
C ASP A 388 5.02 26.83 20.03
N ARG A 389 5.14 27.77 19.09
CA ARG A 389 4.11 28.80 18.86
C ARG A 389 2.89 28.26 18.12
N ALA A 390 3.12 27.37 17.15
CA ALA A 390 2.05 26.73 16.39
C ALA A 390 1.15 25.88 17.29
N HIS A 391 1.74 25.18 18.27
CA HIS A 391 1.00 24.38 19.25
C HIS A 391 -0.07 25.20 19.96
N HIS A 392 0.31 26.33 20.54
CA HIS A 392 -0.63 27.24 21.21
C HIS A 392 -1.74 27.72 20.27
N ARG A 393 -1.37 28.26 19.11
CA ARG A 393 -2.32 28.85 18.15
C ARG A 393 -3.31 27.82 17.59
N ALA A 394 -2.85 26.59 17.39
CA ALA A 394 -3.71 25.51 16.91
C ALA A 394 -4.75 25.12 17.98
N TRP A 395 -4.35 25.06 19.26
CA TRP A 395 -5.29 24.78 20.36
C TRP A 395 -6.26 25.92 20.63
N GLU A 396 -5.84 27.18 20.53
CA GLU A 396 -6.77 28.33 20.57
C GLU A 396 -7.81 28.25 19.45
N TRP A 397 -7.38 27.87 18.24
CA TRP A 397 -8.29 27.62 17.13
C TRP A 397 -9.26 26.47 17.42
N ALA A 398 -8.76 25.36 17.98
CA ALA A 398 -9.57 24.21 18.33
C ALA A 398 -10.69 24.57 19.33
N GLU A 399 -10.36 25.29 20.40
CA GLU A 399 -11.34 25.77 21.38
C GLU A 399 -12.37 26.71 20.75
N SER A 400 -11.91 27.65 19.91
CA SER A 400 -12.77 28.65 19.28
C SER A 400 -13.77 28.05 18.28
N THR A 401 -13.43 26.91 17.69
CA THR A 401 -14.23 26.24 16.65
C THR A 401 -14.97 25.01 17.16
N GLY A 402 -14.69 24.55 18.38
CA GLY A 402 -15.20 23.29 18.92
C GLY A 402 -14.63 22.07 18.20
N TRP A 403 -13.38 22.16 17.71
CA TRP A 403 -12.70 21.04 17.05
C TRP A 403 -12.55 19.84 17.99
N SER A 404 -12.64 18.64 17.42
CA SER A 404 -12.38 17.37 18.09
C SER A 404 -11.67 16.41 17.12
N ALA A 405 -10.73 15.63 17.65
CA ALA A 405 -9.84 14.73 16.91
C ALA A 405 -10.55 13.61 16.13
#